data_AF-A0A3D9L456-F1
#
_entry.id   AF-A0A3D9L456-F1
#
_cell.length_a   1.000
_cell.length_b   1.000
_cell.length_c   1.000
_cell.angle_alpha   90.00
_cell.angle_beta   90.00
_cell.angle_gamma   90.00
#
_symmetry.space_group_name_H-M   'P 1'
#
loop_
_entity.id
_entity.type
_entity.pdbx_description
1 polymer ?
#
loop_
_entity_poly.entity_id
_entity_poly.type
_entity_poly.pdbx_seq_one_letter_code
_entity_poly.pdbx_strand_id
1 'polypeptide(L)' 'MWHDKKTQQPYLLLVDGQQLNHPLLERGNRARMKIFNINPTEDLPVDSLAQILNEALAVRNR' A
#
# COMPACT_ATOMS: atom_id res chain seq x y z
N MET A 1 2.61 -11.41 7.20
CA MET A 1 2.16 -10.67 6.01
C MET A 1 0.76 -11.14 5.63
N TRP A 2 -0.09 -10.26 5.10
CA TRP A 2 -1.40 -10.64 4.56
C TRP A 2 -1.26 -10.97 3.08
N HIS A 3 -1.90 -12.04 2.63
CA HIS A 3 -1.87 -12.45 1.23
C HIS A 3 -3.25 -12.22 0.61
N ASP A 4 -3.28 -11.80 -0.66
CA ASP A 4 -4.53 -11.73 -1.40
C ASP A 4 -5.08 -13.14 -1.60
N LYS A 5 -6.38 -13.35 -1.38
CA LYS A 5 -6.97 -14.69 -1.41
C LYS A 5 -6.98 -15.32 -2.81
N LYS A 6 -6.94 -14.50 -3.86
CA LYS A 6 -7.00 -14.95 -5.25
C LYS A 6 -5.59 -15.11 -5.82
N THR A 7 -4.73 -14.11 -5.66
CA THR A 7 -3.39 -14.10 -6.26
C THR A 7 -2.33 -14.73 -5.36
N GLN A 8 -2.62 -14.91 -4.07
CA GLN A 8 -1.68 -15.32 -3.02
C GLN A 8 -0.48 -14.39 -2.85
N GLN A 9 -0.49 -13.21 -3.49
CA GLN A 9 0.60 -12.25 -3.39
C GLN A 9 0.53 -11.53 -2.04
N PRO A 10 1.68 -11.30 -1.40
CA PRO A 10 1.75 -10.48 -0.21
C PRO A 10 1.45 -9.02 -0.57
N TYR A 11 0.82 -8.31 0.36
CA TYR A 11 0.57 -6.88 0.22
C TYR A 11 0.69 -6.16 1.56
N LEU A 12 0.97 -4.86 1.48
CA LEU A 12 0.80 -3.91 2.57
C LEU A 12 -0.50 -3.15 2.39
N LEU A 13 -1.34 -3.10 3.43
CA LEU A 13 -2.59 -2.35 3.41
C LEU A 13 -2.42 -1.01 4.09
N LEU A 14 -2.84 0.06 3.41
CA LEU A 14 -2.90 1.40 3.97
C LEU A 14 -4.35 1.84 4.18
N VAL A 15 -4.60 2.39 5.36
CA VAL A 15 -5.87 3.03 5.73
C VAL A 15 -5.85 4.47 5.25
N ASP A 16 -7.05 5.05 5.06
CA ASP A 16 -7.24 6.39 4.49
C ASP A 16 -6.70 6.51 3.06
N GLY A 17 -6.73 5.41 2.30
CA GLY A 17 -6.20 5.34 0.93
C GLY A 17 -6.84 6.32 -0.06
N GLN A 18 -8.02 6.86 0.25
CA GLN A 18 -8.64 7.96 -0.51
C GLN A 18 -7.88 9.30 -0.41
N GLN A 19 -7.00 9.44 0.58
CA GLN A 19 -6.14 10.61 0.78
C GLN A 19 -4.69 10.38 0.32
N LEU A 20 -4.37 9.16 -0.13
CA LEU A 20 -3.05 8.77 -0.63
C LEU A 20 -3.05 8.80 -2.15
N ASN A 21 -2.05 9.44 -2.77
CA ASN A 21 -2.02 9.67 -4.22
C ASN A 21 -0.82 9.01 -4.91
N HIS A 22 -0.21 8.03 -4.24
CA HIS A 22 0.91 7.28 -4.78
C HIS A 22 0.49 6.31 -5.93
N PRO A 23 1.22 6.25 -7.05
CA PRO A 23 0.84 5.45 -8.24
C PRO A 23 0.88 3.93 -8.01
N LEU A 24 1.73 3.47 -7.09
CA LEU A 24 1.82 2.04 -6.73
C LEU A 24 0.73 1.58 -5.76
N LEU A 25 -0.19 2.47 -5.37
CA LEU A 25 -1.27 2.14 -4.45
C LEU A 25 -2.57 1.86 -5.20
N GLU A 26 -3.07 0.64 -5.08
CA GLU A 26 -4.27 0.18 -5.74
C GLU A 26 -5.48 0.26 -4.82
N ARG A 27 -6.60 0.80 -5.32
CA ARG A 27 -7.86 0.83 -4.57
C ARG A 27 -8.63 -0.46 -4.82
N GLY A 28 -8.84 -1.24 -3.76
CA GLY A 28 -9.74 -2.38 -3.79
C GLY A 28 -11.21 -2.00 -3.55
N ASN A 29 -12.03 -2.98 -3.20
CA ASN A 29 -13.47 -2.79 -2.96
C ASN A 29 -13.81 -2.02 -1.68
N ARG A 30 -12.84 -1.81 -0.78
CA ARG A 30 -13.05 -1.08 0.48
C ARG A 30 -12.73 0.40 0.28
N ALA A 31 -13.71 1.27 0.51
CA ALA A 31 -13.62 2.69 0.18
C ALA A 31 -12.41 3.41 0.81
N ARG A 32 -12.03 3.06 2.04
CA ARG A 32 -10.96 3.73 2.79
C ARG A 32 -9.59 3.05 2.66
N MET A 33 -9.45 1.99 1.87
CA MET A 33 -8.21 1.20 1.83
C MET A 33 -7.57 1.27 0.44
N LYS A 34 -6.24 1.35 0.43
CA LYS A 34 -5.42 1.02 -0.73
C LYS A 34 -4.38 -0.02 -0.35
N ILE A 35 -3.92 -0.79 -1.32
CA ILE A 35 -2.89 -1.80 -1.12
C ILE A 35 -1.65 -1.46 -1.92
N PHE A 36 -0.49 -1.80 -1.38
CA PHE A 36 0.78 -1.87 -2.07
C PHE A 36 1.11 -3.36 -2.28
N ASN A 37 1.03 -3.84 -3.51
CA ASN A 37 1.38 -5.21 -3.85
C ASN A 37 2.89 -5.40 -3.77
N ILE A 38 3.32 -6.51 -3.16
CA ILE A 38 4.73 -6.84 -2.98
C ILE A 38 5.02 -8.09 -3.81
N ASN A 39 6.01 -8.02 -4.69
CA ASN A 39 6.51 -9.21 -5.37
C ASN A 39 7.35 -10.04 -4.38
N PRO A 40 6.98 -11.30 -4.08
CA PRO A 40 7.73 -12.13 -3.14
C PRO A 40 9.06 -12.67 -3.70
N THR A 41 9.30 -12.55 -5.01
CA THR A 41 10.53 -13.07 -5.66
C THR A 41 11.56 -11.98 -5.94
N GLU A 42 11.29 -10.74 -5.54
CA GLU A 42 12.16 -9.59 -5.75
C GLU A 42 12.47 -8.92 -4.41
N ASP A 43 13.54 -8.14 -4.37
CA ASP A 43 13.82 -7.29 -3.22
C ASP A 43 12.72 -6.27 -3.02
N LEU A 44 12.44 -5.97 -1.75
CA LEU A 44 11.43 -4.99 -1.39
C LEU A 44 11.88 -3.61 -1.92
N PRO A 45 11.04 -2.89 -2.67
CA PRO A 45 11.37 -1.55 -3.17
C PRO A 45 11.28 -0.52 -2.03
N VAL A 46 12.35 -0.43 -1.24
CA VAL A 46 12.40 0.35 0.01
C VAL A 46 12.12 1.84 -0.25
N ASP A 47 12.61 2.40 -1.35
CA ASP A 47 12.40 3.82 -1.69
C ASP A 47 10.92 4.13 -1.92
N SER A 48 10.23 3.31 -2.70
CA SER A 48 8.79 3.43 -2.94
C SER A 48 8.00 3.24 -1.64
N LEU A 49 8.39 2.28 -0.81
CA LEU A 49 7.76 2.06 0.48
C LEU A 49 7.94 3.25 1.41
N ALA A 50 9.14 3.85 1.45
CA ALA A 50 9.41 5.04 2.24
C ALA A 50 8.56 6.24 1.78
N GLN A 51 8.41 6.45 0.47
CA GLN A 51 7.52 7.48 -0.08
C GLN A 51 6.07 7.27 0.34
N ILE A 52 5.55 6.05 0.21
CA ILE A 52 4.20 5.67 0.62
C ILE A 52 3.97 5.90 2.12
N LEU A 53 4.92 5.52 2.97
CA LEU A 53 4.80 5.70 4.42
C LEU A 53 4.87 7.18 4.81
N ASN A 54 5.71 7.98 4.14
CA ASN A 54 5.77 9.42 4.36
C ASN A 54 4.45 10.11 3.97
N GLU A 55 3.83 9.74 2.84
CA GLU A 55 2.48 10.20 2.50
C GLU A 55 1.47 9.83 3.58
N ALA A 56 1.50 8.59 4.06
CA ALA A 56 0.58 8.12 5.11
C ALA A 56 0.75 8.88 6.43
N LEU A 57 1.99 9.20 6.82
CA LEU A 57 2.28 10.04 7.99
C LEU A 57 1.77 11.46 7.79
N ALA A 58 1.96 12.04 6.60
CA ALA A 58 1.47 13.38 6.29
C ALA A 58 -0.06 13.49 6.27
N VAL A 59 -0.79 12.38 6.08
CA VAL A 59 -2.26 12.33 6.27
C VAL A 59 -2.63 12.33 7.76
N ARG A 60 -1.82 11.72 8.63
CA ARG A 60 -2.09 11.61 10.08
C ARG A 60 -1.71 12.84 10.88
N ASN A 61 -0.69 13.57 10.45
CA ASN A 61 -0.16 14.74 11.17
C ASN A 61 -0.88 16.05 10.80
N ARG A 62 -2.15 15.97 10.39
CA ARG A 62 -2.97 17.14 10.03
C ARG A 62 -3.93 17.50 11.14
#